data_AF-A0A7W1LA12-F1
#
_entry.id   AF-A0A7W1LA12-F1
#
_cell.length_a   1.000
_cell.length_b   1.000
_cell.length_c   1.000
_cell.angle_alpha   90.00
_cell.angle_beta   90.00
_cell.angle_gamma   90.00
#
_symmetry.space_group_name_H-M   'P 1'
#
loop_
_entity.id
_entity.type
_entity.pdbx_description
1 polymer ?
#
loop_
_entity_poly.entity_id
_entity_poly.type
_entity_poly.pdbx_seq_one_letter_code
_entity_poly.pdbx_strand_id
1 'polypeptide(L)'
;VMPDGRLAFFDFGMVGRITPQLQSKMIDAFFHVIAKDPAGIAQDLIDLDFMKPGSNPEVVKPVVEKMFEFHLNLKLKEVNFKELTYDLADVMYDYPFRLPSNFTYIMRALMTLEGIGIITDPEFNFFETAKPYAKEFMLKREGKDLRKLLTDKLLGRDKDGKVDLDRTWKLAKMAFKTVFNTGK
;
A
#
# COMPACT_ATOMS: atom_id res chain seq x y z
N VAL A 1 26.48 7.64 11.74
CA VAL A 1 26.65 6.21 11.41
C VAL A 1 27.62 5.62 12.42
N MET A 2 27.29 4.46 13.00
CA MET A 2 28.18 3.75 13.95
C MET A 2 29.40 3.17 13.21
N PRO A 3 30.51 2.85 13.90
CA PRO A 3 31.71 2.28 13.25
C PRO A 3 31.46 0.98 12.47
N ASP A 4 30.40 0.25 12.79
CA ASP A 4 29.98 -0.98 12.13
C ASP A 4 28.94 -0.78 11.00
N GLY A 5 28.67 0.47 10.62
CA GLY A 5 27.73 0.81 9.55
C GLY A 5 26.26 0.89 9.98
N ARG A 6 25.91 0.59 11.24
CA ARG A 6 24.53 0.75 11.72
C ARG A 6 24.14 2.23 11.86
N LEU A 7 22.86 2.51 11.64
CA LEU A 7 22.26 3.82 11.92
C LEU A 7 21.87 3.89 13.41
N ALA A 8 22.32 4.95 14.08
CA ALA A 8 21.88 5.29 15.42
C ALA A 8 20.87 6.45 15.29
N PHE A 9 19.65 6.23 15.78
CA PHE A 9 18.60 7.23 15.82
C PHE A 9 18.66 7.99 17.15
N PHE A 10 18.82 9.31 17.09
CA PHE A 10 18.98 10.15 18.28
C PHE A 10 17.81 11.11 18.52
N ASP A 11 16.93 11.29 17.52
CA ASP A 11 15.78 12.18 17.60
C ASP A 11 14.49 11.43 17.23
N PHE A 12 13.46 11.61 18.07
CA PHE A 12 12.11 11.06 17.94
C PHE A 12 11.03 12.16 18.08
N GLY A 13 11.38 13.43 17.97
CA GLY A 13 10.46 14.56 18.13
C GLY A 13 9.36 14.63 17.05
N MET A 14 9.49 13.87 15.97
CA MET A 14 8.64 13.93 14.78
C MET A 14 8.03 12.56 14.41
N VAL A 15 7.63 11.78 15.42
CA VAL A 15 7.06 10.44 15.25
C VAL A 15 5.53 10.50 15.10
N GLY A 16 5.01 9.86 14.06
CA GLY A 16 3.59 9.63 13.84
C GLY A 16 3.17 8.19 14.17
N ARG A 17 1.86 7.98 14.36
CA ARG A 17 1.27 6.63 14.48
C ARG A 17 0.46 6.31 13.24
N ILE A 18 0.76 5.18 12.62
CA ILE A 18 0.00 4.65 11.49
C ILE A 18 -0.79 3.44 11.99
N THR A 19 -2.11 3.49 11.86
CA THR A 19 -2.97 2.35 12.22
C THR A 19 -2.81 1.23 11.19
N PRO A 20 -3.05 -0.04 11.56
CA PRO A 20 -3.01 -1.15 10.60
C PRO A 20 -3.93 -0.93 9.39
N GLN A 21 -5.08 -0.27 9.60
CA GLN A 21 -6.03 0.07 8.54
C GLN A 21 -5.45 1.12 7.59
N LEU A 22 -4.83 2.18 8.12
CA LEU A 22 -4.19 3.19 7.29
C LEU A 22 -2.99 2.59 6.53
N GLN A 23 -2.18 1.77 7.19
CA GLN A 23 -1.08 1.05 6.54
C GLN A 23 -1.58 0.18 5.38
N SER A 24 -2.69 -0.54 5.59
CA SER A 24 -3.30 -1.36 4.54
C SER A 24 -3.67 -0.51 3.31
N LYS A 25 -4.41 0.58 3.52
CA LYS A 25 -4.83 1.48 2.43
C LYS A 25 -3.64 2.11 1.71
N MET A 26 -2.58 2.47 2.44
CA MET A 26 -1.34 2.97 1.84
C MET A 26 -0.63 1.92 0.96
N ILE A 27 -0.67 0.64 1.35
CA ILE A 27 -0.10 -0.45 0.54
C ILE A 27 -0.94 -0.66 -0.73
N ASP A 28 -2.27 -0.62 -0.61
CA ASP A 28 -3.16 -0.74 -1.77
C ASP A 28 -2.90 0.41 -2.77
N ALA A 29 -2.82 1.65 -2.27
CA ALA A 29 -2.49 2.81 -3.09
C ALA A 29 -1.12 2.71 -3.77
N PHE A 30 -0.12 2.19 -3.07
CA PHE A 30 1.20 1.93 -3.67
C PHE A 30 1.11 0.97 -4.85
N PHE A 31 0.30 -0.08 -4.76
CA PHE A 31 0.11 -1.03 -5.85
C PHE A 31 -0.72 -0.46 -7.00
N HIS A 32 -1.74 0.37 -6.74
CA HIS A 32 -2.46 1.05 -7.81
C HIS A 32 -1.56 2.03 -8.58
N VAL A 33 -0.65 2.74 -7.91
CA VAL A 33 0.37 3.58 -8.56
C VAL A 33 1.30 2.74 -9.45
N ILE A 34 1.82 1.62 -8.94
CA ILE A 34 2.68 0.72 -9.72
C ILE A 34 1.94 0.11 -10.92
N ALA A 35 0.68 -0.26 -10.74
CA ALA A 35 -0.17 -0.84 -11.78
C ALA A 35 -0.62 0.19 -12.82
N LYS A 36 -0.35 1.49 -12.58
CA LYS A 36 -0.89 2.61 -13.37
C LYS A 36 -2.41 2.50 -13.48
N ASP A 37 -3.07 2.26 -12.35
CA ASP A 37 -4.52 2.09 -12.24
C ASP A 37 -5.18 3.40 -11.75
N PRO A 38 -5.63 4.27 -12.67
CA PRO A 38 -6.24 5.54 -12.28
C PRO A 38 -7.58 5.36 -11.56
N ALA A 39 -8.31 4.27 -11.81
CA ALA A 39 -9.57 3.99 -11.13
C ALA A 39 -9.31 3.58 -9.68
N GLY A 40 -8.33 2.71 -9.44
CA GLY A 40 -7.88 2.34 -8.10
C GLY A 40 -7.43 3.57 -7.29
N ILE A 41 -6.63 4.45 -7.90
CA ILE A 41 -6.13 5.66 -7.23
C ILE A 41 -7.25 6.66 -6.94
N ALA A 42 -8.22 6.81 -7.84
CA ALA A 42 -9.39 7.65 -7.57
C ALA A 42 -10.16 7.15 -6.33
N GLN A 43 -10.27 5.83 -6.15
CA GLN A 43 -10.84 5.24 -4.95
C GLN A 43 -9.95 5.43 -3.71
N ASP A 44 -8.63 5.27 -3.85
CA ASP A 44 -7.67 5.45 -2.74
C ASP A 44 -7.76 6.86 -2.15
N LEU A 45 -7.97 7.88 -2.99
CA LEU A 45 -8.13 9.26 -2.53
C LEU A 45 -9.36 9.45 -1.62
N ILE A 46 -10.41 8.65 -1.80
CA ILE A 46 -11.56 8.63 -0.90
C ILE A 46 -11.20 7.84 0.36
N ASP A 47 -10.64 6.65 0.18
CA ASP A 47 -10.34 5.74 1.28
C ASP A 47 -9.30 6.30 2.24
N LEU A 48 -8.37 7.11 1.74
CA LEU A 48 -7.33 7.79 2.51
C LEU A 48 -7.75 9.15 3.06
N ASP A 49 -9.04 9.50 2.97
CA ASP A 49 -9.63 10.77 3.45
C ASP A 49 -9.08 12.03 2.75
N PHE A 50 -8.50 11.90 1.55
CA PHE A 50 -8.13 13.05 0.73
C PHE A 50 -9.34 13.75 0.12
N MET A 51 -10.46 13.05 0.07
CA MET A 51 -11.76 13.57 -0.30
C MET A 51 -12.78 13.40 0.82
N LYS A 52 -13.90 14.14 0.73
CA LYS A 52 -15.03 13.90 1.63
C LYS A 52 -15.57 12.47 1.45
N PRO A 53 -15.93 11.78 2.54
CA PRO A 53 -16.68 10.53 2.45
C PRO A 53 -17.94 10.71 1.60
N GLY A 54 -18.18 9.79 0.66
CA GLY A 54 -19.31 9.86 -0.28
C GLY A 54 -19.05 10.68 -1.55
N SER A 55 -17.83 11.19 -1.76
CA SER A 55 -17.41 11.70 -3.08
C SER A 55 -17.54 10.62 -4.16
N ASN A 56 -17.87 11.03 -5.39
CA ASN A 56 -17.91 10.12 -6.54
C ASN A 56 -16.50 9.96 -7.12
N PRO A 57 -15.90 8.75 -7.14
CA PRO A 57 -14.57 8.53 -7.71
C PRO A 57 -14.46 8.93 -9.19
N GLU A 58 -15.55 8.79 -9.96
CA GLU A 58 -15.59 9.12 -11.39
C GLU A 58 -15.33 10.62 -11.66
N VAL A 59 -15.51 11.48 -10.66
CA VAL A 59 -15.25 12.91 -10.77
C VAL A 59 -13.74 13.21 -10.73
N VAL A 60 -12.97 12.41 -10.00
CA VAL A 60 -11.52 12.63 -9.81
C VAL A 60 -10.68 11.77 -10.74
N LYS A 61 -11.25 10.68 -11.25
CA LYS A 61 -10.61 9.81 -12.23
C LYS A 61 -10.00 10.55 -13.43
N PRO A 62 -10.66 11.50 -14.12
CA PRO A 62 -10.06 12.21 -15.25
C PRO A 62 -8.81 13.02 -14.86
N VAL A 63 -8.76 13.47 -13.62
CA VAL A 63 -7.65 14.28 -13.10
C VAL A 63 -6.44 13.38 -12.80
N VAL A 64 -6.70 12.22 -12.20
CA VAL A 64 -5.70 11.18 -11.99
C VAL A 64 -5.20 10.66 -13.35
N GLU A 65 -6.10 10.40 -14.30
CA GLU A 65 -5.74 10.01 -15.68
C GLU A 65 -4.81 11.04 -16.32
N LYS A 66 -5.12 12.32 -16.23
CA LYS A 66 -4.25 13.40 -16.74
C LYS A 66 -2.87 13.41 -16.07
N MET A 67 -2.79 13.26 -14.75
CA MET A 67 -1.51 13.12 -14.04
C MET A 67 -0.72 11.92 -14.56
N PHE A 68 -1.40 10.80 -14.79
CA PHE A 68 -0.80 9.63 -15.41
C PHE A 68 -0.44 9.88 -16.87
N GLU A 69 -1.18 10.63 -17.69
CA GLU A 69 -0.81 10.90 -19.10
C GLU A 69 0.56 11.55 -19.22
N PHE A 70 0.91 12.46 -18.31
CA PHE A 70 2.25 13.05 -18.23
C PHE A 70 3.34 12.00 -17.88
N HIS A 71 2.98 10.95 -17.13
CA HIS A 71 3.89 9.90 -16.63
C HIS A 71 3.72 8.54 -17.34
N LEU A 72 2.75 8.38 -18.23
CA LEU A 72 2.30 7.09 -18.77
C LEU A 72 3.35 6.54 -19.74
N ASN A 73 4.03 7.44 -20.44
CA ASN A 73 5.17 7.15 -21.30
C ASN A 73 6.47 6.91 -20.53
N LEU A 74 6.51 7.24 -19.24
CA LEU A 74 7.68 7.02 -18.39
C LEU A 74 7.65 5.59 -17.82
N LYS A 75 8.81 4.95 -17.80
CA LYS A 75 9.02 3.72 -17.04
C LYS A 75 8.93 4.04 -15.55
N LEU A 76 8.56 3.06 -14.71
CA LEU A 76 8.53 3.22 -13.25
C LEU A 76 9.85 3.79 -12.67
N LYS A 77 10.98 3.42 -13.28
CA LYS A 77 12.31 3.93 -12.94
C LYS A 77 12.50 5.44 -13.21
N GLU A 78 11.72 5.99 -14.14
CA GLU A 78 11.75 7.39 -14.57
C GLU A 78 10.79 8.26 -13.77
N VAL A 79 9.91 7.65 -12.95
CA VAL A 79 9.02 8.37 -12.03
C VAL A 79 9.70 8.42 -10.66
N ASN A 80 10.03 9.62 -10.19
CA ASN A 80 10.43 9.82 -8.79
C ASN A 80 9.22 10.23 -7.93
N PHE A 81 9.24 9.86 -6.65
CA PHE A 81 8.11 10.04 -5.75
C PHE A 81 7.85 11.53 -5.46
N LYS A 82 8.89 12.34 -5.44
CA LYS A 82 8.84 13.80 -5.33
C LYS A 82 8.04 14.46 -6.46
N GLU A 83 8.31 14.14 -7.72
CA GLU A 83 7.59 14.63 -8.90
C GLU A 83 6.12 14.25 -8.84
N LEU A 84 5.84 12.95 -8.65
CA LEU A 84 4.46 12.46 -8.52
C LEU A 84 3.68 13.19 -7.42
N THR A 85 4.36 13.54 -6.32
CA THR A 85 3.74 14.32 -5.24
C THR A 85 3.40 15.75 -5.68
N TYR A 86 4.26 16.41 -6.45
CA TYR A 86 3.98 17.76 -6.96
C TYR A 86 2.85 17.76 -7.98
N ASP A 87 2.82 16.78 -8.89
CA ASP A 87 1.73 16.67 -9.85
C ASP A 87 0.39 16.42 -9.16
N LEU A 88 0.40 15.59 -8.11
CA LEU A 88 -0.78 15.40 -7.27
C LEU A 88 -1.17 16.71 -6.56
N ALA A 89 -0.21 17.51 -6.09
CA ALA A 89 -0.49 18.78 -5.43
C ALA A 89 -1.14 19.79 -6.39
N ASP A 90 -0.70 19.87 -7.64
CA ASP A 90 -1.32 20.72 -8.66
C ASP A 90 -2.78 20.30 -8.93
N VAL A 91 -3.02 18.99 -8.97
CA VAL A 91 -4.36 18.39 -9.06
C VAL A 91 -5.24 18.72 -7.85
N MET A 92 -4.66 18.81 -6.65
CA MET A 92 -5.40 19.15 -5.43
C MET A 92 -5.99 20.57 -5.44
N TYR A 93 -5.47 21.48 -6.27
CA TYR A 93 -6.03 22.84 -6.39
C TYR A 93 -7.32 22.91 -7.19
N ASP A 94 -7.53 21.98 -8.13
CA ASP A 94 -8.68 21.99 -9.04
C ASP A 94 -9.94 21.32 -8.44
N TYR A 95 -9.78 20.56 -7.36
CA TYR A 95 -10.87 19.79 -6.72
C TYR A 95 -10.90 20.00 -5.20
N PRO A 96 -12.03 19.72 -4.50
CA PRO A 96 -12.16 19.93 -3.06
C PRO A 96 -11.40 18.85 -2.26
N PHE A 97 -10.08 18.81 -2.44
CA PHE A 97 -9.16 17.99 -1.70
C PHE A 97 -8.99 18.49 -0.27
N ARG A 98 -8.73 17.55 0.63
CA ARG A 98 -8.34 17.80 2.00
C ARG A 98 -7.06 17.02 2.23
N LEU A 99 -6.04 17.65 2.82
CA LEU A 99 -4.84 16.93 3.21
C LEU A 99 -5.02 16.43 4.66
N PRO A 100 -5.12 15.12 4.91
CA PRO A 100 -5.20 14.61 6.28
C PRO A 100 -3.89 14.90 7.01
N SER A 101 -3.96 15.33 8.28
CA SER A 101 -2.79 15.71 9.07
C SER A 101 -1.73 14.61 9.20
N ASN A 102 -2.16 13.34 9.24
CA ASN A 102 -1.27 12.18 9.28
C ASN A 102 -0.41 12.08 8.01
N PHE A 103 -0.95 12.47 6.85
CA PHE A 103 -0.23 12.41 5.59
C PHE A 103 0.85 13.48 5.48
N THR A 104 0.70 14.66 6.08
CA THR A 104 1.77 15.67 6.08
C THR A 104 3.07 15.14 6.68
N TYR A 105 3.00 14.39 7.79
CA TYR A 105 4.18 13.78 8.40
C TYR A 105 4.77 12.66 7.54
N ILE A 106 3.91 11.82 6.96
CA ILE A 106 4.30 10.72 6.08
C ILE A 106 5.01 11.26 4.84
N MET A 107 4.40 12.21 4.13
CA MET A 107 4.97 12.80 2.92
C MET A 107 6.33 13.45 3.21
N ARG A 108 6.45 14.21 4.32
CA ARG A 108 7.73 14.79 4.72
C ARG A 108 8.79 13.73 5.01
N ALA A 109 8.43 12.65 5.70
CA ALA A 109 9.36 11.54 5.97
C ALA A 109 9.81 10.87 4.66
N LEU A 110 8.88 10.56 3.76
CA LEU A 110 9.18 9.94 2.46
C LEU A 110 10.05 10.83 1.58
N MET A 111 9.72 12.12 1.43
CA MET A 111 10.53 13.07 0.67
C MET A 111 11.94 13.22 1.23
N THR A 112 12.08 13.20 2.56
CA THR A 112 13.39 13.30 3.21
C THR A 112 14.21 12.03 2.95
N LEU A 113 13.59 10.85 3.06
CA LEU A 113 14.24 9.57 2.78
C LEU A 113 14.64 9.44 1.31
N GLU A 114 13.77 9.83 0.39
CA GLU A 114 14.07 9.84 -1.04
C GLU A 114 15.22 10.81 -1.35
N GLY A 115 15.19 12.02 -0.77
CA GLY A 115 16.29 12.99 -0.93
C GLY A 115 17.63 12.45 -0.43
N ILE A 116 17.66 11.79 0.74
CA ILE A 116 18.88 11.13 1.24
C ILE A 116 19.31 9.99 0.31
N GLY A 117 18.35 9.21 -0.20
CA GLY A 117 18.58 8.15 -1.18
C GLY A 117 19.28 8.68 -2.42
N ILE A 118 18.72 9.71 -3.06
CA ILE A 118 19.26 10.34 -4.28
C ILE A 118 20.65 10.96 -4.04
N ILE A 119 20.88 11.59 -2.88
CA ILE A 119 22.20 12.15 -2.53
C ILE A 119 23.26 11.04 -2.43
N THR A 120 22.86 9.86 -1.97
CA THR A 120 23.77 8.72 -1.75
C THR A 120 23.96 7.88 -3.01
N ASP A 121 22.89 7.69 -3.78
CA ASP A 121 22.81 6.93 -5.02
C ASP A 121 21.96 7.72 -6.03
N PRO A 122 22.58 8.36 -7.05
CA PRO A 122 21.85 9.15 -8.04
C PRO A 122 20.84 8.34 -8.87
N GLU A 123 20.97 7.01 -8.92
CA GLU A 123 20.02 6.13 -9.61
C GLU A 123 18.92 5.59 -8.68
N PHE A 124 18.88 6.06 -7.43
CA PHE A 124 17.88 5.65 -6.45
C PHE A 124 16.45 5.90 -6.96
N ASN A 125 15.65 4.84 -6.99
CA ASN A 125 14.22 4.92 -7.25
C ASN A 125 13.41 4.42 -6.04
N PHE A 126 12.54 5.28 -5.51
CA PHE A 126 11.70 4.97 -4.36
C PHE A 126 10.79 3.75 -4.61
N PHE A 127 10.09 3.72 -5.75
CA PHE A 127 9.12 2.66 -6.04
C PHE A 127 9.79 1.30 -6.21
N GLU A 128 10.94 1.23 -6.88
CA GLU A 128 11.70 -0.01 -7.01
C GLU A 128 12.20 -0.52 -5.65
N THR A 129 12.71 0.38 -4.82
CA THR A 129 13.21 0.06 -3.48
C THR A 129 12.10 -0.39 -2.54
N ALA A 130 10.92 0.25 -2.58
CA ALA A 130 9.80 -0.03 -1.70
C ALA A 130 9.00 -1.29 -2.11
N LYS A 131 9.00 -1.66 -3.39
CA LYS A 131 8.23 -2.79 -3.95
C LYS A 131 8.40 -4.13 -3.21
N PRO A 132 9.61 -4.62 -2.89
CA PRO A 132 9.75 -5.88 -2.17
C PRO A 132 9.12 -5.83 -0.77
N TYR A 133 9.26 -4.71 -0.06
CA TYR A 133 8.66 -4.54 1.26
C TYR A 133 7.13 -4.46 1.18
N ALA A 134 6.59 -3.70 0.23
CA ALA A 134 5.15 -3.63 0.01
C ALA A 134 4.54 -5.02 -0.28
N LYS A 135 5.23 -5.84 -1.09
CA LYS A 135 4.83 -7.25 -1.33
C LYS A 135 4.84 -8.08 -0.05
N GLU A 136 5.90 -7.97 0.75
CA GLU A 136 5.99 -8.69 2.03
C GLU A 136 4.83 -8.31 2.97
N PHE A 137 4.50 -7.03 3.07
CA PHE A 137 3.37 -6.56 3.88
C PHE A 137 2.03 -7.07 3.34
N MET A 138 1.81 -7.04 2.02
CA MET A 138 0.61 -7.56 1.39
C MET A 138 0.42 -9.05 1.68
N LEU A 139 1.49 -9.86 1.51
CA LEU A 139 1.46 -11.29 1.83
C LEU A 139 1.21 -11.56 3.32
N LYS A 140 1.78 -10.76 4.22
CA LYS A 140 1.50 -10.86 5.66
C LYS A 140 0.05 -10.52 6.00
N ARG A 141 -0.54 -9.53 5.32
CA ARG A 141 -1.96 -9.16 5.47
C ARG A 141 -2.86 -10.29 4.99
N GLU A 142 -2.72 -10.68 3.72
CA GLU A 142 -3.53 -11.75 3.12
C GLU A 142 -3.38 -13.07 3.86
N GLY A 143 -2.17 -13.37 4.34
CA GLY A 143 -1.92 -14.54 5.18
C GLY A 143 -2.66 -14.49 6.52
N LYS A 144 -2.81 -13.31 7.15
CA LYS A 144 -3.61 -13.15 8.38
C LYS A 144 -5.10 -13.28 8.09
N ASP A 145 -5.60 -12.69 7.02
CA ASP A 145 -7.01 -12.74 6.65
C ASP A 145 -7.41 -14.15 6.21
N LEU A 146 -6.57 -14.82 5.41
CA LEU A 146 -6.75 -16.21 5.03
C LEU A 146 -6.70 -17.12 6.26
N ARG A 147 -5.74 -16.90 7.16
CA ARG A 147 -5.69 -17.64 8.44
C ARG A 147 -6.96 -17.42 9.23
N LYS A 148 -7.43 -16.17 9.38
CA LYS A 148 -8.66 -15.83 10.10
C LYS A 148 -9.87 -16.52 9.48
N LEU A 149 -10.04 -16.43 8.17
CA LEU A 149 -11.13 -17.07 7.43
C LEU A 149 -11.07 -18.59 7.56
N LEU A 150 -9.88 -19.19 7.45
CA LEU A 150 -9.69 -20.61 7.70
C LEU A 150 -10.02 -20.96 9.15
N THR A 151 -9.52 -20.27 10.16
CA THR A 151 -9.94 -20.51 11.55
C THR A 151 -11.45 -20.32 11.73
N ASP A 152 -12.08 -19.33 11.13
CA ASP A 152 -13.52 -19.10 11.29
C ASP A 152 -14.35 -20.19 10.60
N LYS A 153 -13.88 -20.74 9.46
CA LYS A 153 -14.53 -21.87 8.77
C LYS A 153 -14.23 -23.22 9.41
N LEU A 154 -13.01 -23.41 9.90
CA LEU A 154 -12.50 -24.66 10.50
C LEU A 154 -12.97 -24.79 11.96
N LEU A 155 -12.91 -23.69 12.71
CA LEU A 155 -13.48 -23.53 14.04
C LEU A 155 -14.91 -23.02 14.00
N GLY A 156 -15.57 -23.09 12.83
CA GLY A 156 -16.99 -22.86 12.69
C GLY A 156 -17.71 -23.75 13.68
N ARG A 157 -17.92 -23.23 14.89
CA ARG A 157 -18.59 -23.88 15.99
C ARG A 157 -19.98 -24.17 15.45
N ASP A 158 -20.26 -25.44 15.23
CA ASP A 158 -21.65 -25.87 15.24
C ASP A 158 -22.26 -25.43 16.57
N LYS A 159 -23.58 -25.28 16.63
CA LYS A 159 -24.27 -24.69 17.79
C LYS A 159 -23.97 -25.40 19.13
N ASP A 160 -23.31 -26.56 19.09
CA ASP A 160 -22.85 -27.38 20.22
C ASP A 160 -21.32 -27.33 20.51
N GLY A 161 -20.55 -26.45 19.87
CA GLY A 161 -19.14 -26.20 20.21
C GLY A 161 -18.13 -27.29 19.81
N LYS A 162 -18.51 -28.28 19.00
CA LYS A 162 -17.60 -29.30 18.46
C LYS A 162 -17.02 -28.89 17.10
N VAL A 163 -15.72 -29.13 16.94
CA VAL A 163 -14.98 -28.92 15.69
C VAL A 163 -15.31 -30.07 14.73
N ASP A 164 -15.80 -29.74 13.53
CA ASP A 164 -16.05 -30.72 12.47
C ASP A 164 -14.71 -31.13 11.80
N LEU A 165 -14.14 -32.22 12.30
CA LEU A 165 -12.86 -32.78 11.86
C LEU A 165 -12.89 -33.28 10.40
N ASP A 166 -14.06 -33.62 9.87
CA ASP A 166 -14.20 -34.12 8.50
C ASP A 166 -14.21 -32.97 7.48
N ARG A 167 -14.88 -31.86 7.79
CA ARG A 167 -14.83 -30.65 6.96
C ARG A 167 -13.43 -30.05 6.94
N THR A 168 -12.78 -29.99 8.09
CA THR A 168 -11.41 -29.46 8.22
C THR A 168 -10.40 -30.28 7.42
N TRP A 169 -10.50 -31.61 7.46
CA TRP A 169 -9.65 -32.50 6.66
C TRP A 169 -9.89 -32.37 5.15
N LYS A 170 -11.14 -32.22 4.70
CA LYS A 170 -11.45 -31.99 3.27
C LYS A 170 -10.86 -30.68 2.75
N LEU A 171 -10.93 -29.60 3.53
CA LEU A 171 -10.36 -28.30 3.15
C LEU A 171 -8.83 -28.35 3.11
N ALA A 172 -8.19 -29.02 4.08
CA ALA A 172 -6.75 -29.24 4.08
C ALA A 172 -6.28 -30.03 2.84
N LYS A 173 -7.01 -31.09 2.46
CA LYS A 173 -6.75 -31.85 1.22
C LYS A 173 -6.89 -30.99 -0.03
N MET A 174 -7.90 -30.13 -0.09
CA MET A 174 -8.10 -29.22 -1.22
C MET A 174 -6.97 -28.20 -1.33
N ALA A 175 -6.59 -27.54 -0.24
CA ALA A 175 -5.50 -26.57 -0.22
C ALA A 175 -4.16 -27.21 -0.61
N PHE A 176 -3.86 -28.40 -0.07
CA PHE A 176 -2.67 -29.17 -0.44
C PHE A 176 -2.67 -29.51 -1.94
N LYS A 177 -3.81 -29.95 -2.49
CA LYS A 177 -3.92 -30.27 -3.91
C LYS A 177 -3.75 -29.03 -4.78
N THR A 178 -4.24 -27.87 -4.38
CA THR A 178 -4.07 -26.63 -5.15
C THR A 178 -2.61 -26.14 -5.13
N VAL A 179 -1.95 -26.15 -3.97
CA VAL A 179 -0.56 -25.68 -3.84
C VAL A 179 0.43 -26.61 -4.55
N PHE A 180 0.24 -27.93 -4.49
CA PHE A 180 1.18 -28.90 -5.06
C PHE A 180 0.86 -29.33 -6.50
N ASN A 181 -0.27 -28.91 -7.07
CA ASN A 181 -0.67 -29.27 -8.45
C ASN A 181 -0.59 -28.09 -9.43
N THR A 182 -0.02 -26.95 -9.02
CA THR A 182 0.26 -25.79 -9.90
C THR A 182 1.72 -25.80 -10.40
N GLY A 183 2.32 -26.99 -10.51
CA GLY A 183 3.68 -27.23 -11.00
C GLY A 183 3.73 -28.08 -12.27
N LYS A 184 2.87 -27.77 -13.25
CA LYS A 184 2.97 -28.29 -14.63
C LYS A 184 2.81 -27.15 -15.62
#